data_AF-A0A3S0BDX8-F1
#
_entry.id   AF-A0A3S0BDX8-F1
#
_cell.length_a   1.000
_cell.length_b   1.000
_cell.length_c   1.000
_cell.angle_alpha   90.00
_cell.angle_beta   90.00
_cell.angle_gamma   90.00
#
_symmetry.space_group_name_H-M   'P 1'
#
loop_
_entity.id
_entity.type
_entity.pdbx_description
1 polymer ?
#
loop_
_entity_poly.entity_id
_entity_poly.type
_entity_poly.pdbx_seq_one_letter_code
_entity_poly.pdbx_strand_id
1 'polypeptide(L)'
;MTIKPLFTVTTGTSTSSIGNTIRIQNIFAVSAETNLTKDVASSSTSLTVANTGNFAVGQRVILGSAGQENAEFATLSGSLTATGMTISTGCSFTHNRGDSVQTVLYDRATIFYSATKNGTYSYLTTIDLDVTSNETVHFDVSTTAGLPTTWYKISFTNSGNSVTSGQSDAQVANGYDESTVEYLITESRRAIGNVSLDNDFFLGAINEARRTVNTEFGFGLANAWRAEFNYPVQLLAGTNYIDLPSNIDFTDTNRSVLAARFSRVSAMGTYPLRYIDKRRWNQLAYQNTFSYLASDTLGNGTATTLTLNSTGDFNTTGGVLIGTNKAAQSIISATYTANNLTTNTLSGLTGLTRSIGTFTVTIAAPGVFTCANHGLVEGDAICFSTTGALPTGINATSVFYVTATSLTSSTFTVASSKYGAVITTSGSQSGTHTLYNAIPAGTQIWAFQTNAVPSYYTVFKATVNGEAKNRLYFEAPIPAVMQGRMLYIDYYKKLNDVRTMSDTLDEPWKDAYLDYIKYAVKRRRDDSIGTDDEDFKRFMGAVGNIIGNVYTGQGVIAITG
;
A
#
# COMPACT_ATOMS: atom_id res chain seq x y z
N MET A 1 -6.97 7.52 18.29
CA MET A 1 -7.11 6.11 17.93
C MET A 1 -8.49 5.67 18.38
N THR A 2 -9.41 5.36 17.48
CA THR A 2 -10.79 5.00 17.83
C THR A 2 -10.81 3.55 18.32
N ILE A 3 -11.32 3.32 19.53
CA ILE A 3 -11.47 1.97 20.09
C ILE A 3 -12.40 1.16 19.17
N LYS A 4 -12.01 -0.08 18.85
CA LYS A 4 -12.82 -1.06 18.10
C LYS A 4 -13.07 -2.28 19.00
N PRO A 5 -14.30 -2.79 19.10
CA PRO A 5 -14.60 -4.00 19.86
C PRO A 5 -13.87 -5.23 19.29
N LEU A 6 -13.42 -6.11 20.18
CA LEU A 6 -12.95 -7.45 19.86
C LEU A 6 -14.04 -8.46 20.24
N PHE A 7 -14.30 -9.43 19.37
CA PHE A 7 -15.33 -10.43 19.60
C PHE A 7 -15.08 -11.69 18.76
N THR A 8 -15.70 -12.79 19.17
CA THR A 8 -15.70 -14.06 18.45
C THR A 8 -17.13 -14.55 18.19
N VAL A 9 -17.31 -15.37 17.16
CA VAL A 9 -18.59 -15.97 16.81
C VAL A 9 -18.42 -17.48 16.65
N THR A 10 -19.28 -18.27 17.28
CA THR A 10 -19.28 -19.74 17.18
C THR A 10 -20.67 -20.28 16.89
N THR A 11 -20.79 -21.29 16.03
CA THR A 11 -22.07 -21.98 15.77
C THR A 11 -22.47 -22.90 16.93
N GLY A 12 -23.77 -22.98 17.23
CA GLY A 12 -24.27 -23.95 18.21
C GLY A 12 -24.09 -25.41 17.76
N THR A 13 -23.69 -26.30 18.67
CA THR A 13 -23.58 -27.74 18.40
C THR A 13 -24.97 -28.39 18.30
N SER A 14 -25.07 -29.43 17.46
CA SER A 14 -26.27 -30.05 16.89
C SER A 14 -27.35 -30.63 17.83
N THR A 15 -27.32 -30.36 19.14
CA THR A 15 -28.30 -30.88 20.10
C THR A 15 -29.20 -29.82 20.75
N SER A 16 -29.00 -28.53 20.45
CA SER A 16 -29.94 -27.47 20.88
C SER A 16 -29.95 -26.28 19.91
N SER A 17 -31.00 -26.23 19.08
CA SER A 17 -31.62 -25.03 18.48
C SER A 17 -30.72 -23.93 17.87
N ILE A 18 -30.45 -24.06 16.56
CA ILE A 18 -30.38 -23.03 15.50
C ILE A 18 -29.96 -21.59 15.95
N GLY A 19 -28.67 -21.35 16.18
CA GLY A 19 -28.16 -19.98 16.39
C GLY A 19 -26.64 -19.86 16.53
N ASN A 20 -26.13 -18.63 16.41
CA ASN A 20 -24.72 -18.28 16.62
C ASN A 20 -24.51 -17.69 18.02
N THR A 21 -23.39 -18.01 18.66
CA THR A 21 -22.96 -17.41 19.94
C THR A 21 -21.91 -16.35 19.65
N ILE A 22 -22.16 -15.13 20.09
CA ILE A 22 -21.27 -13.97 19.95
C ILE A 22 -20.68 -13.66 21.32
N ARG A 23 -19.36 -13.70 21.45
CA ARG A 23 -18.64 -13.36 22.70
C ARG A 23 -17.88 -12.06 22.49
N ILE A 24 -18.24 -11.03 23.23
CA ILE A 24 -17.69 -9.68 23.12
C ILE A 24 -16.77 -9.44 24.31
N GLN A 25 -15.52 -9.05 24.05
CA GLN A 25 -14.60 -8.69 25.11
C GLN A 25 -15.00 -7.33 25.70
N ASN A 26 -15.17 -7.28 27.01
CA ASN A 26 -15.57 -6.06 27.69
C ASN A 26 -14.40 -5.08 27.80
N ILE A 27 -14.61 -3.84 27.32
CA ILE A 27 -13.63 -2.75 27.40
C ILE A 27 -14.37 -1.49 27.83
N PHE A 28 -14.18 -1.07 29.08
CA PHE A 28 -14.95 0.02 29.68
C PHE A 28 -14.31 1.41 29.56
N ALA A 29 -13.03 1.47 29.15
CA ALA A 29 -12.29 2.70 28.84
C ALA A 29 -12.50 3.83 29.88
N VAL A 30 -11.97 3.62 31.07
CA VAL A 30 -12.12 4.49 32.24
C VAL A 30 -11.31 5.79 32.08
N SER A 31 -11.92 6.93 32.42
CA SER A 31 -11.27 8.25 32.32
C SER A 31 -11.12 8.99 33.65
N ALA A 32 -11.88 8.61 34.67
CA ALA A 32 -11.81 9.13 36.03
C ALA A 32 -12.29 8.09 37.04
N GLU A 33 -11.74 8.15 38.25
CA GLU A 33 -12.06 7.24 39.35
C GLU A 33 -12.11 8.02 40.68
N THR A 34 -13.03 7.62 41.56
CA THR A 34 -13.13 8.07 42.95
C THR A 34 -13.62 6.89 43.80
N ASN A 35 -13.58 7.00 45.13
CA ASN A 35 -14.01 5.93 46.02
C ASN A 35 -15.15 6.39 46.94
N LEU A 36 -16.04 5.45 47.28
CA LEU A 36 -17.06 5.65 48.29
C LEU A 36 -16.41 5.86 49.66
N THR A 37 -16.84 6.89 50.37
CA THR A 37 -16.33 7.23 51.72
C THR A 37 -17.25 6.75 52.84
N LYS A 38 -18.42 6.23 52.47
CA LYS A 38 -19.45 5.63 53.35
C LYS A 38 -20.10 4.45 52.63
N ASP A 39 -20.66 3.54 53.41
CA ASP A 39 -21.47 2.43 52.89
C ASP A 39 -22.74 2.98 52.22
N VAL A 40 -23.14 2.33 51.13
CA VAL A 40 -24.30 2.69 50.31
C VAL A 40 -25.25 1.48 50.30
N ALA A 41 -26.45 1.68 50.82
CA ALA A 41 -27.49 0.66 50.78
C ALA A 41 -28.05 0.50 49.36
N SER A 42 -28.56 -0.69 49.05
CA SER A 42 -29.38 -0.90 47.85
C SER A 42 -30.56 0.09 47.82
N SER A 43 -30.98 0.48 46.62
CA SER A 43 -31.96 1.52 46.31
C SER A 43 -31.56 2.96 46.70
N SER A 44 -30.39 3.18 47.31
CA SER A 44 -29.88 4.53 47.54
C SER A 44 -29.56 5.22 46.21
N THR A 45 -29.96 6.48 46.07
CA THR A 45 -29.60 7.33 44.93
C THR A 45 -28.47 8.31 45.25
N SER A 46 -28.01 8.35 46.50
CA SER A 46 -26.99 9.28 46.97
C SER A 46 -25.70 8.54 47.31
N LEU A 47 -24.59 8.99 46.73
CA LEU A 47 -23.26 8.44 46.91
C LEU A 47 -22.38 9.50 47.58
N THR A 48 -21.73 9.14 48.69
CA THR A 48 -20.73 10.01 49.33
C THR A 48 -19.34 9.56 48.90
N VAL A 49 -18.62 10.40 48.15
CA VAL A 49 -17.35 10.05 47.49
C VAL A 49 -16.21 10.97 47.92
N ALA A 50 -14.98 10.53 47.68
CA ALA A 50 -13.78 11.29 48.06
C ALA A 50 -13.63 12.61 47.28
N ASN A 51 -13.99 12.61 45.99
CA ASN A 51 -14.02 13.80 45.14
C ASN A 51 -14.94 13.59 43.93
N THR A 52 -15.42 14.68 43.32
CA THR A 52 -16.27 14.67 42.12
C THR A 52 -15.68 15.48 40.94
N GLY A 53 -14.46 16.00 41.06
CA GLY A 53 -13.93 17.04 40.16
C GLY A 53 -13.84 16.66 38.68
N ASN A 54 -13.69 15.36 38.37
CA ASN A 54 -13.62 14.84 37.00
C ASN A 54 -14.90 14.13 36.54
N PHE A 55 -15.99 14.31 37.27
CA PHE A 55 -17.30 13.71 36.98
C PHE A 55 -18.29 14.78 36.56
N ALA A 56 -19.21 14.42 35.68
CA ALA A 56 -20.26 15.31 35.19
C ALA A 56 -21.62 14.61 35.17
N VAL A 57 -22.67 15.41 35.28
CA VAL A 57 -24.06 14.95 35.19
C VAL A 57 -24.31 14.31 33.82
N GLY A 58 -25.06 13.21 33.80
CA GLY A 58 -25.36 12.45 32.59
C GLY A 58 -24.28 11.45 32.18
N GLN A 59 -23.13 11.41 32.86
CA GLN A 59 -22.12 10.38 32.61
C GLN A 59 -22.55 9.02 33.16
N ARG A 60 -22.17 7.97 32.44
CA ARG A 60 -22.27 6.58 32.91
C ARG A 60 -21.05 6.26 33.75
N VAL A 61 -21.29 5.57 34.86
CA VAL A 61 -20.26 5.12 35.80
C VAL A 61 -20.47 3.66 36.15
N ILE A 62 -19.39 2.96 36.50
CA ILE A 62 -19.43 1.68 37.19
C ILE A 62 -19.29 1.97 38.69
N LEU A 63 -20.16 1.37 39.48
CA LEU A 63 -20.05 1.27 40.93
C LEU A 63 -19.47 -0.09 41.28
N GLY A 64 -18.42 -0.12 42.09
CA GLY A 64 -17.59 -1.30 42.34
C GLY A 64 -16.53 -1.51 41.25
N SER A 65 -15.69 -2.52 41.43
CA SER A 65 -14.68 -2.89 40.44
C SER A 65 -15.26 -3.83 39.39
N ALA A 66 -15.05 -3.54 38.09
CA ALA A 66 -15.47 -4.42 37.01
C ALA A 66 -14.92 -5.85 37.20
N GLY A 67 -15.74 -6.86 36.93
CA GLY A 67 -15.43 -8.27 37.17
C GLY A 67 -15.78 -8.79 38.58
N GLN A 68 -16.34 -7.94 39.45
CA GLN A 68 -16.88 -8.35 40.76
C GLN A 68 -18.40 -8.55 40.68
N GLU A 69 -18.94 -9.43 41.52
CA GLU A 69 -20.37 -9.79 41.52
C GLU A 69 -21.30 -8.63 41.91
N ASN A 70 -20.81 -7.65 42.66
CA ASN A 70 -21.57 -6.47 43.08
C ASN A 70 -21.40 -5.25 42.17
N ALA A 71 -20.63 -5.38 41.08
CA ALA A 71 -20.41 -4.28 40.16
C ALA A 71 -21.69 -3.95 39.37
N GLU A 72 -21.99 -2.66 39.20
CA GLU A 72 -23.17 -2.24 38.43
C GLU A 72 -22.96 -0.91 37.71
N PHE A 73 -23.70 -0.71 36.62
CA PHE A 73 -23.74 0.58 35.94
C PHE A 73 -24.75 1.52 36.57
N ALA A 74 -24.35 2.77 36.79
CA ALA A 74 -25.23 3.85 37.18
C ALA A 74 -25.05 5.09 36.27
N THR A 75 -26.04 5.97 36.25
CA THR A 75 -25.97 7.26 35.55
C THR A 75 -25.97 8.37 36.56
N LEU A 76 -24.95 9.23 36.52
CA LEU A 76 -24.90 10.40 37.38
C LEU A 76 -26.03 11.39 37.03
N SER A 77 -26.73 11.87 38.04
CA SER A 77 -27.88 12.75 37.94
C SER A 77 -27.79 13.90 38.94
N GLY A 78 -28.63 14.92 38.76
CA GLY A 78 -28.66 16.10 39.64
C GLY A 78 -27.35 16.89 39.65
N SER A 79 -27.23 17.91 40.49
CA SER A 79 -25.98 18.67 40.64
C SER A 79 -25.01 17.92 41.56
N LEU A 80 -23.77 17.72 41.11
CA LEU A 80 -22.71 17.14 41.93
C LEU A 80 -22.19 18.18 42.94
N THR A 81 -21.89 17.75 44.16
CA THR A 81 -21.16 18.56 45.16
C THR A 81 -19.73 18.06 45.26
N ALA A 82 -18.84 18.75 45.98
CA ALA A 82 -17.42 18.36 46.07
C ALA A 82 -17.20 16.89 46.52
N THR A 83 -18.08 16.34 47.36
CA THR A 83 -17.98 14.98 47.93
C THR A 83 -19.27 14.18 47.82
N GLY A 84 -20.22 14.61 47.00
CA GLY A 84 -21.54 13.99 46.88
C GLY A 84 -21.96 13.87 45.43
N MET A 85 -22.32 12.65 45.03
CA MET A 85 -22.90 12.35 43.74
C MET A 85 -24.32 11.81 43.91
N THR A 86 -25.17 12.07 42.93
CA THR A 86 -26.50 11.48 42.85
C THR A 86 -26.58 10.64 41.58
N ILE A 87 -27.31 9.53 41.63
CA ILE A 87 -27.57 8.66 40.48
C ILE A 87 -29.06 8.66 40.13
N SER A 88 -29.38 8.46 38.84
CA SER A 88 -30.75 8.56 38.33
C SER A 88 -31.67 7.43 38.80
N THR A 89 -31.10 6.26 39.06
CA THR A 89 -31.78 5.05 39.53
C THR A 89 -31.01 4.56 40.74
N GLY A 90 -31.70 4.18 41.82
CA GLY A 90 -31.04 3.71 43.04
C GLY A 90 -30.21 2.44 42.80
N CYS A 91 -29.14 2.26 43.57
CA CYS A 91 -28.24 1.11 43.45
C CYS A 91 -29.00 -0.22 43.50
N SER A 92 -28.66 -1.16 42.63
CA SER A 92 -29.20 -2.51 42.66
C SER A 92 -28.57 -3.33 43.79
N PHE A 93 -27.30 -3.05 44.09
CA PHE A 93 -26.53 -3.73 45.12
C PHE A 93 -26.16 -2.78 46.28
N THR A 94 -25.81 -3.38 47.41
CA THR A 94 -25.14 -2.66 48.50
C THR A 94 -23.65 -2.52 48.16
N HIS A 95 -23.10 -1.32 48.35
CA HIS A 95 -21.67 -1.04 48.16
C HIS A 95 -21.05 -0.62 49.49
N ASN A 96 -19.82 -1.07 49.75
CA ASN A 96 -19.10 -0.77 50.97
C ASN A 96 -18.24 0.48 50.83
N ARG A 97 -17.93 1.11 51.96
CA ARG A 97 -16.90 2.15 52.01
C ARG A 97 -15.59 1.62 51.44
N GLY A 98 -15.07 2.33 50.44
CA GLY A 98 -13.84 1.97 49.73
C GLY A 98 -14.09 1.46 48.31
N ASP A 99 -15.32 1.06 47.96
CA ASP A 99 -15.64 0.63 46.61
C ASP A 99 -15.44 1.79 45.61
N SER A 100 -14.96 1.45 44.43
CA SER A 100 -14.64 2.42 43.38
C SER A 100 -15.90 2.90 42.66
N VAL A 101 -15.81 4.11 42.12
CA VAL A 101 -16.77 4.71 41.19
C VAL A 101 -15.97 5.20 40.00
N GLN A 102 -16.11 4.53 38.87
CA GLN A 102 -15.30 4.74 37.66
C GLN A 102 -16.18 5.26 36.52
N THR A 103 -15.75 6.30 35.80
CA THR A 103 -16.44 6.71 34.57
C THR A 103 -16.25 5.68 33.47
N VAL A 104 -17.24 5.53 32.59
CA VAL A 104 -17.11 4.69 31.40
C VAL A 104 -17.55 5.42 30.15
N LEU A 105 -16.83 5.18 29.07
CA LEU A 105 -17.19 5.72 27.76
C LEU A 105 -18.33 4.95 27.11
N TYR A 106 -18.49 3.66 27.44
CA TYR A 106 -19.51 2.78 26.85
C TYR A 106 -20.08 1.83 27.89
N ASP A 107 -21.37 1.50 27.74
CA ASP A 107 -22.08 0.55 28.60
C ASP A 107 -22.93 -0.45 27.80
N ARG A 108 -22.97 -0.33 26.47
CA ARG A 108 -23.70 -1.21 25.56
C ARG A 108 -22.86 -1.62 24.35
N ALA A 109 -23.24 -2.73 23.74
CA ALA A 109 -22.74 -3.17 22.44
C ALA A 109 -23.89 -3.27 21.44
N THR A 110 -23.76 -2.58 20.31
CA THR A 110 -24.67 -2.72 19.16
C THR A 110 -24.07 -3.70 18.16
N ILE A 111 -24.82 -4.74 17.85
CA ILE A 111 -24.45 -5.83 16.95
C ILE A 111 -25.13 -5.58 15.60
N PHE A 112 -24.37 -5.75 14.53
CA PHE A 112 -24.81 -5.68 13.15
C PHE A 112 -24.51 -6.99 12.44
N TYR A 113 -25.26 -7.29 11.38
CA TYR A 113 -25.08 -8.50 10.59
C TYR A 113 -25.15 -8.25 9.07
N SER A 114 -24.53 -9.11 8.29
CA SER A 114 -24.61 -9.12 6.83
C SER A 114 -24.46 -10.54 6.27
N ALA A 115 -25.06 -10.79 5.11
CA ALA A 115 -24.89 -12.06 4.40
C ALA A 115 -23.51 -12.19 3.72
N THR A 116 -22.77 -11.09 3.55
CA THR A 116 -21.44 -11.08 2.92
C THR A 116 -20.47 -10.22 3.73
N LYS A 117 -19.17 -10.58 3.70
CA LYS A 117 -18.10 -9.88 4.44
C LYS A 117 -18.07 -8.37 4.20
N ASN A 118 -18.23 -7.97 2.93
CA ASN A 118 -18.12 -6.59 2.46
C ASN A 118 -19.49 -5.96 2.13
N GLY A 119 -20.59 -6.60 2.50
CA GLY A 119 -21.93 -6.09 2.25
C GLY A 119 -22.31 -4.94 3.17
N THR A 120 -23.52 -4.41 2.96
CA THR A 120 -24.15 -3.49 3.92
C THR A 120 -24.51 -4.28 5.19
N TYR A 121 -24.15 -3.73 6.35
CA TYR A 121 -24.44 -4.33 7.65
C TYR A 121 -25.75 -3.76 8.20
N SER A 122 -26.71 -4.63 8.44
CA SER A 122 -28.00 -4.31 9.04
C SER A 122 -27.91 -4.38 10.56
N TYR A 123 -28.70 -3.57 11.26
CA TYR A 123 -28.83 -3.64 12.72
C TYR A 123 -29.41 -5.01 13.14
N LEU A 124 -28.78 -5.67 14.10
CA LEU A 124 -29.31 -6.87 14.73
C LEU A 124 -29.97 -6.51 16.07
N THR A 125 -29.17 -6.04 17.01
CA THR A 125 -29.63 -5.73 18.37
C THR A 125 -28.62 -4.86 19.12
N THR A 126 -29.02 -4.31 20.25
CA THR A 126 -28.13 -3.68 21.23
C THR A 126 -28.31 -4.38 22.56
N ILE A 127 -27.20 -4.78 23.18
CA ILE A 127 -27.17 -5.44 24.48
C ILE A 127 -26.38 -4.59 25.47
N ASP A 128 -26.75 -4.67 26.74
CA ASP A 128 -25.94 -4.09 27.82
C ASP A 128 -24.68 -4.94 28.03
N LEU A 129 -23.56 -4.28 28.33
CA LEU A 129 -22.32 -4.98 28.67
C LEU A 129 -22.44 -5.59 30.06
N ASP A 130 -21.93 -6.81 30.23
CA ASP A 130 -21.86 -7.46 31.53
C ASP A 130 -20.66 -6.93 32.32
N VAL A 131 -20.91 -6.08 33.31
CA VAL A 131 -19.83 -5.51 34.13
C VAL A 131 -19.24 -6.51 35.13
N THR A 132 -19.91 -7.64 35.38
CA THR A 132 -19.46 -8.68 36.32
C THR A 132 -18.53 -9.72 35.69
N SER A 133 -18.41 -9.69 34.36
CA SER A 133 -17.60 -10.61 33.57
C SER A 133 -16.61 -9.86 32.68
N ASN A 134 -15.54 -10.55 32.27
CA ASN A 134 -14.62 -10.04 31.26
C ASN A 134 -15.20 -10.09 29.84
N GLU A 135 -16.27 -10.84 29.63
CA GLU A 135 -16.95 -10.98 28.34
C GLU A 135 -18.46 -10.85 28.48
N THR A 136 -19.09 -10.20 27.49
CA THR A 136 -20.54 -10.20 27.29
C THR A 136 -20.91 -11.22 26.22
N VAL A 137 -21.85 -12.12 26.51
CA VAL A 137 -22.28 -13.18 25.58
C VAL A 137 -23.67 -12.90 25.04
N HIS A 138 -23.85 -13.02 23.73
CA HIS A 138 -25.14 -12.93 23.06
C HIS A 138 -25.40 -14.15 22.18
N PHE A 139 -26.63 -14.66 22.22
CA PHE A 139 -27.08 -15.76 21.38
C PHE A 139 -27.99 -15.23 20.26
N ASP A 140 -27.49 -15.23 19.03
CA ASP A 140 -28.29 -14.92 17.85
C ASP A 140 -29.01 -16.17 17.35
N VAL A 141 -30.25 -16.32 17.80
CA VAL A 141 -31.18 -17.40 17.38
C VAL A 141 -32.06 -16.98 16.20
N SER A 142 -31.71 -15.90 15.49
CA SER A 142 -32.46 -15.41 14.35
C SER A 142 -32.46 -16.42 13.21
N THR A 143 -33.63 -16.65 12.60
CA THR A 143 -33.75 -17.49 11.40
C THR A 143 -33.17 -16.83 10.14
N THR A 144 -32.83 -15.54 10.20
CA THR A 144 -32.27 -14.77 9.08
C THR A 144 -30.81 -14.40 9.30
N ALA A 145 -30.43 -14.08 10.54
CA ALA A 145 -29.08 -13.67 10.91
C ALA A 145 -28.29 -14.79 11.60
N GLY A 146 -28.92 -15.73 12.32
CA GLY A 146 -28.25 -16.82 13.04
C GLY A 146 -27.75 -17.97 12.16
N LEU A 147 -27.44 -17.70 10.88
CA LEU A 147 -26.88 -18.68 9.95
C LEU A 147 -25.36 -18.81 10.15
N PRO A 148 -24.77 -20.00 9.94
CA PRO A 148 -23.32 -20.21 10.06
C PRO A 148 -22.47 -19.32 9.14
N THR A 149 -23.07 -18.81 8.07
CA THR A 149 -22.43 -17.97 7.05
C THR A 149 -22.59 -16.47 7.30
N THR A 150 -23.28 -16.07 8.37
CA THR A 150 -23.55 -14.67 8.66
C THR A 150 -22.31 -13.97 9.20
N TRP A 151 -22.03 -12.80 8.65
CA TRP A 151 -20.97 -11.91 9.11
C TRP A 151 -21.52 -10.91 10.10
N TYR A 152 -20.78 -10.64 11.17
CA TYR A 152 -21.13 -9.73 12.24
C TYR A 152 -20.12 -8.59 12.35
N LYS A 153 -20.60 -7.44 12.85
CA LYS A 153 -19.77 -6.33 13.33
C LYS A 153 -20.37 -5.78 14.61
N ILE A 154 -19.54 -5.17 15.43
CA ILE A 154 -19.93 -4.62 16.72
C ILE A 154 -19.42 -3.19 16.86
N SER A 155 -20.23 -2.32 17.46
CA SER A 155 -19.78 -1.03 17.99
C SER A 155 -20.20 -0.90 19.44
N PHE A 156 -19.32 -0.38 20.29
CA PHE A 156 -19.72 0.03 21.63
C PHE A 156 -20.50 1.34 21.56
N THR A 157 -21.55 1.43 22.37
CA THR A 157 -22.43 2.59 22.46
C THR A 157 -22.63 2.97 23.91
N ASN A 158 -22.91 4.26 24.14
CA ASN A 158 -23.25 4.77 25.44
C ASN A 158 -24.78 5.00 25.51
N SER A 159 -25.42 4.60 26.59
CA SER A 159 -26.86 4.78 26.78
C SER A 159 -27.23 6.17 27.32
N GLY A 160 -26.30 6.84 28.01
CA GLY A 160 -26.50 8.16 28.62
C GLY A 160 -26.15 9.32 27.68
N ASN A 161 -25.40 9.06 26.61
CA ASN A 161 -25.07 10.02 25.57
C ASN A 161 -24.92 9.29 24.22
N SER A 162 -25.15 9.94 23.09
CA SER A 162 -25.10 9.28 21.76
C SER A 162 -23.68 8.93 21.27
N VAL A 163 -22.72 8.75 22.17
CA VAL A 163 -21.34 8.40 21.83
C VAL A 163 -21.25 6.94 21.39
N THR A 164 -20.56 6.71 20.27
CA THR A 164 -20.35 5.39 19.68
C THR A 164 -18.88 5.18 19.33
N SER A 165 -18.43 3.93 19.37
CA SER A 165 -17.08 3.54 18.94
C SER A 165 -17.01 3.35 17.43
N GLY A 166 -15.79 3.10 16.93
CA GLY A 166 -15.63 2.56 15.58
C GLY A 166 -16.20 1.14 15.53
N GLN A 167 -16.73 0.73 14.37
CA GLN A 167 -17.12 -0.67 14.16
C GLN A 167 -15.89 -1.59 14.16
N SER A 168 -16.06 -2.77 14.74
CA SER A 168 -15.10 -3.87 14.66
C SER A 168 -14.87 -4.31 13.22
N ASP A 169 -13.84 -5.14 13.04
CA ASP A 169 -13.69 -5.88 11.80
C ASP A 169 -14.75 -6.98 11.72
N ALA A 170 -15.04 -7.46 10.51
CA ALA A 170 -16.12 -8.41 10.24
C ALA A 170 -15.72 -9.83 10.67
N GLN A 171 -16.59 -10.55 11.38
CA GLN A 171 -16.36 -11.95 11.83
C GLN A 171 -17.54 -12.85 11.47
N VAL A 172 -17.31 -14.16 11.24
CA VAL A 172 -18.34 -15.16 10.86
C VAL A 172 -18.21 -16.41 11.73
N ALA A 173 -19.32 -17.15 11.88
CA ALA A 173 -19.44 -18.28 12.79
C ALA A 173 -18.77 -19.57 12.31
N ASN A 174 -18.73 -19.81 10.99
CA ASN A 174 -17.80 -20.76 10.41
C ASN A 174 -16.41 -20.14 10.48
N GLY A 175 -15.50 -20.80 11.18
CA GLY A 175 -14.12 -20.35 11.37
C GLY A 175 -13.49 -19.81 10.09
N TYR A 176 -12.49 -18.97 10.29
CA TYR A 176 -11.80 -18.23 9.24
C TYR A 176 -11.58 -19.04 7.97
N ASP A 177 -11.75 -18.39 6.82
CA ASP A 177 -11.49 -18.98 5.51
C ASP A 177 -10.15 -19.74 5.56
N GLU A 178 -10.11 -20.95 5.00
CA GLU A 178 -8.93 -21.84 5.05
C GLU A 178 -7.66 -21.15 4.51
N SER A 179 -7.82 -20.11 3.70
CA SER A 179 -6.72 -19.27 3.19
C SER A 179 -6.18 -18.26 4.21
N THR A 180 -6.81 -18.03 5.35
CA THR A 180 -6.37 -17.02 6.31
C THR A 180 -5.26 -17.52 7.21
N VAL A 181 -4.42 -16.58 7.66
CA VAL A 181 -3.41 -16.82 8.69
C VAL A 181 -4.04 -17.35 9.98
N GLU A 182 -5.18 -16.81 10.38
CA GLU A 182 -5.84 -17.21 11.63
C GLU A 182 -6.33 -18.65 11.62
N TYR A 183 -6.79 -19.15 10.46
CA TYR A 183 -7.16 -20.55 10.29
C TYR A 183 -5.96 -21.47 10.60
N LEU A 184 -4.81 -21.22 9.97
CA LEU A 184 -3.59 -22.02 10.20
C LEU A 184 -3.13 -21.98 11.66
N ILE A 185 -3.20 -20.81 12.30
CA ILE A 185 -2.80 -20.66 13.71
C ILE A 185 -3.74 -21.42 14.62
N THR A 186 -5.05 -21.35 14.36
CA THR A 186 -6.07 -22.05 15.13
C THR A 186 -5.89 -23.56 15.03
N GLU A 187 -5.67 -24.09 13.82
CA GLU A 187 -5.40 -25.52 13.62
C GLU A 187 -4.06 -25.96 14.25
N SER A 188 -3.04 -25.10 14.22
CA SER A 188 -1.77 -25.36 14.91
C SER A 188 -1.96 -25.48 16.43
N ARG A 189 -2.72 -24.54 17.02
CA ARG A 189 -3.06 -24.55 18.45
C ARG A 189 -3.89 -25.78 18.81
N ARG A 190 -4.80 -26.22 17.94
CA ARG A 190 -5.60 -27.43 18.13
C ARG A 190 -4.73 -28.70 18.12
N ALA A 191 -3.76 -28.78 17.21
CA ALA A 191 -2.89 -29.95 17.07
C ALA A 191 -1.87 -30.09 18.22
N ILE A 192 -1.35 -28.98 18.75
CA ILE A 192 -0.28 -28.96 19.78
C ILE A 192 -0.85 -28.81 21.20
N GLY A 193 -2.14 -28.47 21.31
CA GLY A 193 -2.77 -28.00 22.54
C GLY A 193 -2.58 -26.49 22.72
N ASN A 194 -3.49 -25.85 23.45
CA ASN A 194 -3.48 -24.40 23.61
C ASN A 194 -2.21 -23.94 24.34
N VAL A 195 -1.35 -23.19 23.64
CA VAL A 195 -0.07 -22.69 24.16
C VAL A 195 -0.15 -21.19 24.37
N SER A 196 0.39 -20.68 25.49
CA SER A 196 0.47 -19.25 25.80
C SER A 196 1.55 -18.53 24.98
N LEU A 197 1.51 -18.66 23.64
CA LEU A 197 2.37 -17.93 22.72
C LEU A 197 1.59 -16.79 22.06
N ASP A 198 2.25 -15.66 21.88
CA ASP A 198 1.65 -14.47 21.27
C ASP A 198 1.42 -14.66 19.76
N ASN A 199 0.57 -13.81 19.21
CA ASN A 199 0.23 -13.85 17.78
C ASN A 199 1.44 -13.45 16.90
N ASP A 200 2.35 -12.63 17.43
CA ASP A 200 3.57 -12.19 16.72
C ASP A 200 4.52 -13.36 16.47
N PHE A 201 4.66 -14.28 17.42
CA PHE A 201 5.42 -15.52 17.24
C PHE A 201 4.87 -16.35 16.08
N PHE A 202 3.55 -16.55 16.04
CA PHE A 202 2.93 -17.34 14.97
C PHE A 202 3.04 -16.67 13.60
N LEU A 203 2.87 -15.34 13.53
CA LEU A 203 3.13 -14.57 12.30
C LEU A 203 4.59 -14.71 11.84
N GLY A 204 5.53 -14.65 12.79
CA GLY A 204 6.95 -14.87 12.54
C GLY A 204 7.22 -16.25 11.96
N ALA A 205 6.68 -17.31 12.59
CA ALA A 205 6.84 -18.70 12.15
C ALA A 205 6.27 -18.94 10.75
N ILE A 206 5.08 -18.39 10.45
CA ILE A 206 4.48 -18.48 9.10
C ILE A 206 5.36 -17.79 8.08
N ASN A 207 5.84 -16.57 8.36
CA ASN A 207 6.71 -15.85 7.44
C ASN A 207 8.07 -16.56 7.25
N GLU A 208 8.61 -17.20 8.29
CA GLU A 208 9.82 -18.03 8.18
C GLU A 208 9.59 -19.26 7.31
N ALA A 209 8.46 -19.97 7.49
CA ALA A 209 8.06 -21.09 6.63
C ALA A 209 7.97 -20.65 5.16
N ARG A 210 7.23 -19.56 4.90
CA ARG A 210 7.03 -18.99 3.56
C ARG A 210 8.36 -18.58 2.91
N ARG A 211 9.23 -17.90 3.67
CA ARG A 211 10.57 -17.54 3.20
C ARG A 211 11.43 -18.77 2.93
N THR A 212 11.38 -19.80 3.76
CA THR A 212 12.12 -21.05 3.56
C THR A 212 11.70 -21.70 2.24
N VAL A 213 10.40 -21.81 1.96
CA VAL A 213 9.93 -22.31 0.66
C VAL A 213 10.42 -21.42 -0.48
N ASN A 214 10.39 -20.10 -0.31
CA ASN A 214 10.84 -19.15 -1.31
C ASN A 214 12.35 -19.24 -1.62
N THR A 215 13.20 -19.40 -0.60
CA THR A 215 14.67 -19.41 -0.74
C THR A 215 15.22 -20.78 -1.08
N GLU A 216 14.82 -21.83 -0.36
CA GLU A 216 15.40 -23.17 -0.56
C GLU A 216 14.90 -23.81 -1.86
N PHE A 217 13.68 -23.45 -2.30
CA PHE A 217 12.98 -24.18 -3.35
C PHE A 217 12.29 -23.29 -4.40
N GLY A 218 12.10 -22.01 -4.08
CA GLY A 218 11.36 -21.02 -4.86
C GLY A 218 12.20 -20.23 -5.86
N PHE A 219 13.45 -20.59 -6.16
CA PHE A 219 14.21 -19.93 -7.24
C PHE A 219 13.76 -20.39 -8.64
N GLY A 220 12.46 -20.24 -8.95
CA GLY A 220 11.88 -20.32 -10.30
C GLY A 220 10.73 -21.31 -10.51
N LEU A 221 10.60 -22.35 -9.67
CA LEU A 221 9.67 -23.47 -9.88
C LEU A 221 8.39 -23.38 -9.02
N ALA A 222 8.51 -23.10 -7.72
CA ALA A 222 7.38 -22.94 -6.81
C ALA A 222 6.79 -21.50 -6.79
N ASN A 223 6.89 -20.77 -7.91
CA ASN A 223 6.44 -19.38 -7.99
C ASN A 223 5.31 -19.16 -9.00
N ALA A 224 4.81 -20.21 -9.64
CA ALA A 224 3.79 -20.11 -10.69
C ALA A 224 2.53 -19.35 -10.23
N TRP A 225 2.11 -19.53 -8.97
CA TRP A 225 0.98 -18.79 -8.37
C TRP A 225 1.24 -17.29 -8.21
N ARG A 226 2.52 -16.86 -8.21
CA ARG A 226 2.94 -15.45 -8.24
C ARG A 226 3.21 -14.93 -9.64
N ALA A 227 3.02 -15.73 -10.67
CA ALA A 227 3.21 -15.28 -12.04
C ALA A 227 2.18 -14.20 -12.39
N GLU A 228 2.69 -13.10 -12.92
CA GLU A 228 1.90 -12.05 -13.54
C GLU A 228 2.22 -12.07 -15.03
N PHE A 229 1.20 -12.33 -15.86
CA PHE A 229 1.35 -12.42 -17.32
C PHE A 229 0.79 -11.18 -17.99
N ASN A 230 1.46 -10.74 -19.06
CA ASN A 230 1.08 -9.62 -19.90
C ASN A 230 0.93 -8.30 -19.15
N TYR A 231 1.82 -8.01 -18.19
CA TYR A 231 1.83 -6.71 -17.53
C TYR A 231 2.22 -5.61 -18.52
N PRO A 232 1.35 -4.60 -18.74
CA PRO A 232 1.60 -3.56 -19.75
C PRO A 232 2.50 -2.45 -19.20
N VAL A 233 3.51 -2.07 -19.97
CA VAL A 233 4.38 -0.92 -19.73
C VAL A 233 4.41 -0.03 -20.97
N GLN A 234 4.11 1.25 -20.81
CA GLN A 234 4.21 2.23 -21.90
C GLN A 234 5.66 2.56 -22.22
N LEU A 235 6.00 2.51 -23.50
CA LEU A 235 7.33 2.81 -24.02
C LEU A 235 7.54 4.30 -24.28
N LEU A 236 8.75 4.77 -23.97
CA LEU A 236 9.22 6.13 -24.23
C LEU A 236 10.36 6.10 -25.25
N ALA A 237 10.14 6.66 -26.43
CA ALA A 237 11.14 6.71 -27.49
C ALA A 237 12.38 7.50 -27.07
N GLY A 238 13.55 7.04 -27.53
CA GLY A 238 14.86 7.58 -27.17
C GLY A 238 15.34 7.19 -25.76
N THR A 239 14.58 6.40 -25.01
CA THR A 239 15.09 5.69 -23.83
C THR A 239 15.49 4.28 -24.23
N ASN A 240 16.46 3.67 -23.54
CA ASN A 240 16.80 2.26 -23.72
C ASN A 240 16.49 1.41 -22.49
N TYR A 241 15.54 1.84 -21.67
CA TYR A 241 15.13 1.06 -20.52
C TYR A 241 13.66 1.29 -20.19
N ILE A 242 13.11 0.37 -19.41
CA ILE A 242 11.88 0.57 -18.66
C ILE A 242 12.13 0.26 -17.19
N ASP A 243 11.39 0.94 -16.32
CA ASP A 243 11.32 0.59 -14.90
C ASP A 243 10.50 -0.70 -14.78
N LEU A 244 11.05 -1.69 -14.06
CA LEU A 244 10.31 -2.92 -13.75
C LEU A 244 9.21 -2.63 -12.72
N PRO A 245 8.13 -3.44 -12.70
CA PRO A 245 7.04 -3.29 -11.73
C PRO A 245 7.55 -3.29 -10.28
N SER A 246 7.01 -2.45 -9.41
CA SER A 246 7.49 -2.31 -8.01
C SER A 246 7.24 -3.56 -7.13
N ASN A 247 6.37 -4.44 -7.59
CA ASN A 247 6.01 -5.72 -6.96
C ASN A 247 6.78 -6.91 -7.56
N ILE A 248 7.75 -6.73 -8.48
CA ILE A 248 8.57 -7.83 -8.99
C ILE A 248 9.50 -8.40 -7.91
N ASP A 249 9.72 -9.71 -7.93
CA ASP A 249 10.68 -10.41 -7.06
C ASP A 249 12.13 -10.28 -7.55
N PHE A 250 12.62 -9.04 -7.72
CA PHE A 250 13.89 -8.82 -8.40
C PHE A 250 15.11 -8.85 -7.48
N THR A 251 16.10 -9.66 -7.87
CA THR A 251 17.37 -9.87 -7.17
C THR A 251 18.57 -9.61 -8.10
N ASP A 252 18.48 -8.61 -8.98
CA ASP A 252 19.51 -8.26 -9.96
C ASP A 252 19.80 -9.35 -11.02
N THR A 253 18.87 -10.28 -11.20
CA THR A 253 18.97 -11.37 -12.18
C THR A 253 17.69 -11.51 -13.01
N ASN A 254 17.79 -12.16 -14.18
CA ASN A 254 16.63 -12.46 -15.03
C ASN A 254 15.69 -13.54 -14.47
N ARG A 255 15.97 -14.10 -13.29
CA ARG A 255 15.20 -15.22 -12.74
C ARG A 255 13.72 -14.91 -12.57
N SER A 256 13.40 -13.66 -12.31
CA SER A 256 12.04 -13.21 -12.03
C SER A 256 11.34 -12.61 -13.24
N VAL A 257 12.03 -12.46 -14.37
CA VAL A 257 11.45 -12.02 -15.64
C VAL A 257 11.36 -13.23 -16.56
N LEU A 258 10.14 -13.65 -16.85
CA LEU A 258 9.84 -14.86 -17.63
C LEU A 258 9.90 -14.58 -19.13
N ALA A 259 9.32 -13.46 -19.56
CA ALA A 259 9.32 -13.03 -20.95
C ALA A 259 9.07 -11.53 -21.06
N ALA A 260 9.52 -10.95 -22.16
CA ALA A 260 9.19 -9.59 -22.54
C ALA A 260 8.89 -9.56 -24.04
N ARG A 261 7.86 -8.82 -24.45
CA ARG A 261 7.47 -8.69 -25.87
C ARG A 261 6.87 -7.33 -26.16
N PHE A 262 7.13 -6.84 -27.36
CA PHE A 262 6.43 -5.65 -27.83
C PHE A 262 5.02 -5.99 -28.32
N SER A 263 4.10 -5.07 -28.07
CA SER A 263 2.79 -5.05 -28.72
C SER A 263 2.94 -4.95 -30.25
N ARG A 264 1.88 -5.32 -30.98
CA ARG A 264 1.88 -5.34 -32.44
C ARG A 264 2.31 -3.97 -33.00
N VAL A 265 3.33 -3.97 -33.87
CA VAL A 265 3.76 -2.78 -34.61
C VAL A 265 3.32 -2.90 -36.05
N SER A 266 2.16 -2.30 -36.39
CA SER A 266 1.52 -2.01 -37.70
C SER A 266 1.67 -2.99 -38.89
N ALA A 267 2.81 -3.63 -39.11
CA ALA A 267 3.10 -4.66 -40.12
C ALA A 267 3.71 -5.96 -39.56
N MET A 268 4.25 -5.97 -38.33
CA MET A 268 4.84 -7.15 -37.69
C MET A 268 3.89 -7.71 -36.64
N GLY A 269 3.87 -9.04 -36.48
CA GLY A 269 3.22 -9.69 -35.35
C GLY A 269 3.81 -9.23 -34.01
N THR A 270 3.29 -9.76 -32.91
CA THR A 270 3.89 -9.55 -31.59
C THR A 270 5.36 -9.96 -31.62
N TYR A 271 6.24 -9.10 -31.13
CA TYR A 271 7.69 -9.27 -31.29
C TYR A 271 8.32 -9.67 -29.94
N PRO A 272 8.67 -10.95 -29.72
CA PRO A 272 9.28 -11.40 -28.48
C PRO A 272 10.74 -10.93 -28.40
N LEU A 273 11.13 -10.41 -27.25
CA LEU A 273 12.49 -10.02 -26.95
C LEU A 273 13.30 -11.20 -26.43
N ARG A 274 14.60 -11.20 -26.70
CA ARG A 274 15.52 -12.26 -26.26
C ARG A 274 16.39 -11.77 -25.12
N TYR A 275 16.39 -12.49 -24.00
CA TYR A 275 17.29 -12.19 -22.90
C TYR A 275 18.75 -12.46 -23.29
N ILE A 276 19.64 -11.56 -22.89
CA ILE A 276 21.09 -11.77 -22.91
C ILE A 276 21.69 -11.44 -21.54
N ASP A 277 22.70 -12.21 -21.16
CA ASP A 277 23.39 -12.03 -19.89
C ASP A 277 24.12 -10.69 -19.82
N LYS A 278 24.32 -10.18 -18.61
CA LYS A 278 24.93 -8.87 -18.36
C LYS A 278 26.36 -8.75 -18.93
N ARG A 279 27.12 -9.84 -19.02
CA ARG A 279 28.47 -9.80 -19.58
C ARG A 279 28.43 -9.61 -21.10
N ARG A 280 27.61 -10.39 -21.81
CA ARG A 280 27.40 -10.22 -23.26
C ARG A 280 26.76 -8.87 -23.57
N TRP A 281 25.81 -8.45 -22.74
CA TRP A 281 25.22 -7.12 -22.82
C TRP A 281 26.28 -6.02 -22.81
N ASN A 282 27.20 -6.05 -21.84
CA ASN A 282 28.22 -5.00 -21.73
C ASN A 282 29.12 -4.92 -22.98
N GLN A 283 29.34 -6.04 -23.68
CA GLN A 283 30.08 -6.05 -24.94
C GLN A 283 29.28 -5.42 -26.09
N LEU A 284 27.98 -5.69 -26.18
CA LEU A 284 27.11 -5.09 -27.20
C LEU A 284 26.86 -3.60 -26.93
N ALA A 285 26.55 -3.26 -25.68
CA ALA A 285 26.27 -1.90 -25.24
C ALA A 285 27.52 -1.01 -25.24
N TYR A 286 28.73 -1.57 -25.36
CA TYR A 286 29.97 -0.79 -25.45
C TYR A 286 29.97 0.18 -26.64
N GLN A 287 29.24 -0.14 -27.71
CA GLN A 287 29.13 0.72 -28.89
C GLN A 287 28.07 1.83 -28.72
N ASN A 288 27.28 1.78 -27.66
CA ASN A 288 26.20 2.75 -27.45
C ASN A 288 26.79 4.07 -26.98
N THR A 289 26.59 5.11 -27.80
CA THR A 289 27.01 6.47 -27.49
C THR A 289 25.82 7.27 -26.99
N PHE A 290 25.72 7.46 -25.68
CA PHE A 290 24.68 8.29 -25.07
C PHE A 290 25.15 8.90 -23.76
N SER A 291 24.41 9.89 -23.28
CA SER A 291 24.58 10.47 -21.96
C SER A 291 23.24 10.91 -21.41
N TYR A 292 23.24 11.49 -20.22
CA TYR A 292 22.05 12.05 -19.59
C TYR A 292 22.22 13.56 -19.46
N LEU A 293 21.12 14.29 -19.67
CA LEU A 293 21.08 15.74 -19.45
C LEU A 293 21.37 16.05 -17.96
N ALA A 294 22.29 16.97 -17.68
CA ALA A 294 22.69 17.28 -16.31
C ALA A 294 21.70 18.20 -15.58
N SER A 295 20.98 19.04 -16.31
CA SER A 295 20.03 20.02 -15.78
C SER A 295 18.87 20.25 -16.74
N ASP A 296 17.71 20.67 -16.23
CA ASP A 296 16.57 21.03 -17.07
C ASP A 296 16.97 22.04 -18.16
N THR A 297 16.51 21.82 -19.38
CA THR A 297 16.77 22.69 -20.54
C THR A 297 15.44 23.16 -21.13
N LEU A 298 15.40 24.40 -21.63
CA LEU A 298 14.21 24.95 -22.28
C LEU A 298 13.83 24.13 -23.52
N GLY A 299 12.55 23.79 -23.65
CA GLY A 299 11.97 23.13 -24.81
C GLY A 299 11.08 24.04 -25.66
N ASN A 300 11.26 25.36 -25.57
CA ASN A 300 10.54 26.37 -26.35
C ASN A 300 11.30 26.80 -27.62
N GLY A 301 12.40 26.12 -27.96
CA GLY A 301 13.21 26.40 -29.15
C GLY A 301 14.30 27.46 -28.98
N THR A 302 14.41 28.10 -27.81
CA THR A 302 15.43 29.14 -27.58
C THR A 302 16.75 28.60 -27.04
N ALA A 303 16.76 27.37 -26.51
CA ALA A 303 17.98 26.73 -26.02
C ALA A 303 18.93 26.41 -27.17
N THR A 304 20.19 26.83 -27.05
CA THR A 304 21.27 26.60 -28.02
C THR A 304 22.33 25.63 -27.52
N THR A 305 22.20 25.16 -26.27
CA THR A 305 23.16 24.30 -25.59
C THR A 305 22.46 23.17 -24.84
N LEU A 306 23.13 22.01 -24.77
CA LEU A 306 22.78 20.91 -23.86
C LEU A 306 23.98 20.61 -22.98
N THR A 307 23.80 20.70 -21.66
CA THR A 307 24.82 20.27 -20.69
C THR A 307 24.52 18.84 -20.27
N LEU A 308 25.43 17.93 -20.55
CA LEU A 308 25.29 16.50 -20.25
C LEU A 308 26.18 16.12 -19.06
N ASN A 309 25.94 14.96 -18.46
CA ASN A 309 26.82 14.43 -17.42
C ASN A 309 28.23 14.14 -17.95
N SER A 310 28.31 13.71 -19.21
CA SER A 310 29.55 13.53 -19.97
C SER A 310 29.27 13.67 -21.45
N THR A 311 30.15 14.35 -22.20
CA THR A 311 30.14 14.38 -23.67
C THR A 311 31.33 13.64 -24.30
N GLY A 312 32.09 12.88 -23.49
CA GLY A 312 33.34 12.22 -23.91
C GLY A 312 33.23 11.36 -25.16
N ASP A 313 32.13 10.62 -25.31
CA ASP A 313 31.90 9.72 -26.44
C ASP A 313 31.23 10.41 -27.64
N PHE A 314 30.84 11.68 -27.51
CA PHE A 314 30.22 12.44 -28.60
C PHE A 314 31.30 13.04 -29.51
N ASN A 315 31.06 13.04 -30.82
CA ASN A 315 31.92 13.70 -31.80
C ASN A 315 32.03 15.22 -31.54
N THR A 316 32.96 15.88 -32.24
CA THR A 316 33.10 17.35 -32.20
C THR A 316 31.86 18.07 -32.77
N THR A 317 31.22 17.46 -33.77
CA THR A 317 29.97 17.89 -34.41
C THR A 317 29.13 16.66 -34.70
N GLY A 318 27.80 16.81 -34.74
CA GLY A 318 26.95 15.67 -35.09
C GLY A 318 25.47 15.88 -34.78
N GLY A 319 24.71 14.81 -34.98
CA GLY A 319 23.29 14.73 -34.62
C GLY A 319 23.08 14.01 -33.29
N VAL A 320 22.05 14.43 -32.56
CA VAL A 320 21.58 13.78 -31.34
C VAL A 320 20.09 13.52 -31.39
N LEU A 321 19.67 12.42 -30.74
CA LEU A 321 18.28 12.13 -30.42
C LEU A 321 18.05 12.39 -28.92
N ILE A 322 16.99 13.13 -28.62
CA ILE A 322 16.62 13.50 -27.25
C ILE A 322 15.37 12.72 -26.87
N GLY A 323 15.52 11.79 -25.92
CA GLY A 323 14.46 10.87 -25.50
C GLY A 323 13.25 11.57 -24.90
N THR A 324 12.07 10.99 -25.09
CA THR A 324 10.81 11.49 -24.54
C THR A 324 10.71 11.17 -23.05
N ASN A 325 9.98 12.00 -22.31
CA ASN A 325 9.63 11.75 -20.91
C ASN A 325 8.14 11.45 -20.71
N LYS A 326 7.35 11.49 -21.79
CA LYS A 326 5.91 11.19 -21.78
C LYS A 326 5.47 10.47 -23.05
N ALA A 327 4.45 9.63 -22.94
CA ALA A 327 3.92 8.82 -24.04
C ALA A 327 3.37 9.65 -25.22
N ALA A 328 2.87 10.86 -24.98
CA ALA A 328 2.33 11.73 -26.03
C ALA A 328 3.38 12.59 -26.75
N GLN A 329 4.63 12.62 -26.29
CA GLN A 329 5.67 13.44 -26.89
C GLN A 329 6.26 12.80 -28.14
N SER A 330 6.82 13.65 -29.01
CA SER A 330 7.69 13.21 -30.11
C SER A 330 9.15 13.30 -29.68
N ILE A 331 9.98 12.37 -30.17
CA ILE A 331 11.43 12.44 -30.02
C ILE A 331 11.95 13.70 -30.73
N ILE A 332 12.97 14.37 -30.17
CA ILE A 332 13.63 15.49 -30.85
C ILE A 332 14.89 14.96 -31.52
N SER A 333 15.08 15.32 -32.79
CA SER A 333 16.36 15.17 -33.48
C SER A 333 16.97 16.56 -33.65
N ALA A 334 18.19 16.76 -33.16
CA ALA A 334 18.89 18.03 -33.24
C ALA A 334 20.33 17.82 -33.71
N THR A 335 20.93 18.87 -34.27
CA THR A 335 22.34 18.90 -34.67
C THR A 335 23.07 19.87 -33.76
N TYR A 336 24.28 19.54 -33.35
CA TYR A 336 25.19 20.43 -32.62
C TYR A 336 26.44 20.70 -33.46
N THR A 337 26.99 21.90 -33.32
CA THR A 337 28.14 22.38 -34.11
C THR A 337 29.43 22.42 -33.31
N ALA A 338 29.38 22.19 -31.99
CA ALA A 338 30.58 22.06 -31.17
C ALA A 338 30.29 21.24 -29.90
N ASN A 339 31.26 20.43 -29.50
CA ASN A 339 31.29 19.68 -28.24
C ASN A 339 32.47 20.17 -27.38
N ASN A 340 32.17 20.69 -26.20
CA ASN A 340 33.18 21.03 -25.20
C ASN A 340 33.28 19.91 -24.14
N LEU A 341 34.36 19.15 -24.22
CA LEU A 341 34.64 18.02 -23.33
C LEU A 341 34.98 18.44 -21.88
N THR A 342 35.38 19.70 -21.65
CA THR A 342 35.72 20.19 -20.30
C THR A 342 34.46 20.56 -19.52
N THR A 343 33.47 21.15 -20.20
CA THR A 343 32.20 21.56 -19.59
C THR A 343 31.06 20.58 -19.87
N ASN A 344 31.34 19.45 -20.53
CA ASN A 344 30.35 18.48 -21.00
C ASN A 344 29.16 19.13 -21.71
N THR A 345 29.43 20.08 -22.61
CA THR A 345 28.39 20.90 -23.25
C THR A 345 28.41 20.73 -24.75
N LEU A 346 27.27 20.35 -25.32
CA LEU A 346 26.99 20.45 -26.75
C LEU A 346 26.41 21.85 -27.04
N SER A 347 26.86 22.50 -28.10
CA SER A 347 26.47 23.88 -28.44
C SER A 347 26.17 24.06 -29.93
N GLY A 348 25.49 25.17 -30.25
CA GLY A 348 25.01 25.45 -31.60
C GLY A 348 23.78 24.63 -31.99
N LEU A 349 23.02 24.17 -30.99
CA LEU A 349 21.76 23.48 -31.24
C LEU A 349 20.67 24.46 -31.66
N THR A 350 19.74 23.98 -32.48
CA THR A 350 18.53 24.71 -32.89
C THR A 350 17.33 23.78 -32.87
N GLY A 351 16.12 24.31 -32.67
CA GLY A 351 14.89 23.52 -32.81
C GLY A 351 14.62 22.56 -31.66
N LEU A 352 15.14 22.84 -30.46
CA LEU A 352 14.81 22.10 -29.24
C LEU A 352 13.40 22.44 -28.76
N THR A 353 12.38 21.87 -29.42
CA THR A 353 10.97 22.22 -29.20
C THR A 353 10.11 21.03 -28.75
N ARG A 354 9.30 21.23 -27.69
CA ARG A 354 8.24 20.32 -27.22
C ARG A 354 6.94 21.07 -26.95
N SER A 355 6.29 21.53 -28.01
CA SER A 355 5.05 22.30 -27.87
C SER A 355 3.92 21.45 -27.30
N ILE A 356 3.20 21.99 -26.32
CA ILE A 356 1.97 21.41 -25.78
C ILE A 356 0.77 22.08 -26.44
N GLY A 357 0.75 23.41 -26.45
CA GLY A 357 -0.36 24.19 -26.99
C GLY A 357 -0.33 25.64 -26.54
N THR A 358 -1.33 26.42 -26.94
CA THR A 358 -1.52 27.78 -26.43
C THR A 358 -2.16 27.76 -25.05
N PHE A 359 -1.89 28.79 -24.24
CA PHE A 359 -2.49 28.95 -22.93
C PHE A 359 -2.92 30.39 -22.67
N THR A 360 -3.86 30.56 -21.75
CA THR A 360 -4.13 31.84 -21.11
C THR A 360 -3.75 31.77 -19.63
N VAL A 361 -3.45 32.91 -19.02
CA VAL A 361 -3.12 32.97 -17.60
C VAL A 361 -3.81 34.17 -16.96
N THR A 362 -4.32 34.01 -15.75
CA THR A 362 -4.91 35.11 -14.98
C THR A 362 -3.81 36.05 -14.48
N ILE A 363 -4.16 37.30 -14.18
CA ILE A 363 -3.30 38.22 -13.41
C ILE A 363 -3.86 38.23 -11.99
N ALA A 364 -3.36 37.32 -11.14
CA ALA A 364 -3.92 37.05 -9.82
C ALA A 364 -2.92 36.34 -8.88
N ALA A 365 -3.29 36.22 -7.61
CA ALA A 365 -2.62 35.41 -6.60
C ALA A 365 -3.57 34.28 -6.14
N PRO A 366 -3.40 33.02 -6.59
CA PRO A 366 -2.37 32.52 -7.52
C PRO A 366 -2.67 32.85 -9.00
N GLY A 367 -1.61 32.81 -9.82
CA GLY A 367 -1.75 32.86 -11.29
C GLY A 367 -2.20 31.50 -11.81
N VAL A 368 -3.40 31.43 -12.38
CA VAL A 368 -4.00 30.19 -12.90
C VAL A 368 -3.87 30.15 -14.42
N PHE A 369 -3.24 29.09 -14.91
CA PHE A 369 -3.01 28.83 -16.33
C PHE A 369 -4.13 27.95 -16.86
N THR A 370 -4.65 28.27 -18.04
CA THR A 370 -5.67 27.49 -18.75
C THR A 370 -5.11 27.01 -20.08
N CYS A 371 -5.02 25.70 -20.25
CA CYS A 371 -4.61 25.01 -21.47
C CYS A 371 -5.33 23.66 -21.55
N ALA A 372 -6.31 23.51 -22.43
CA ALA A 372 -7.11 22.29 -22.49
C ALA A 372 -6.27 21.06 -22.89
N ASN A 373 -6.50 19.93 -22.23
CA ASN A 373 -5.85 18.65 -22.51
C ASN A 373 -4.31 18.71 -22.44
N HIS A 374 -3.76 19.50 -21.52
CA HIS A 374 -2.32 19.71 -21.41
C HIS A 374 -1.54 18.43 -21.01
N GLY A 375 -2.20 17.42 -20.43
CA GLY A 375 -1.58 16.14 -20.07
C GLY A 375 -0.44 16.27 -19.05
N LEU A 376 -0.48 17.31 -18.22
CA LEU A 376 0.52 17.62 -17.19
C LEU A 376 0.10 17.05 -15.85
N VAL A 377 1.09 16.67 -15.06
CA VAL A 377 0.99 16.21 -13.69
C VAL A 377 1.86 17.09 -12.80
N GLU A 378 1.64 17.03 -11.49
CA GLU A 378 2.45 17.77 -10.53
C GLU A 378 3.95 17.45 -10.69
N GLY A 379 4.79 18.48 -10.63
CA GLY A 379 6.24 18.39 -10.74
C GLY A 379 6.78 18.37 -12.17
N ASP A 380 5.92 18.39 -13.20
CA ASP A 380 6.38 18.52 -14.59
C ASP A 380 7.11 19.83 -14.82
N ALA A 381 8.26 19.75 -15.50
CA ALA A 381 9.02 20.91 -15.94
C ALA A 381 8.47 21.46 -17.28
N ILE A 382 8.20 22.76 -17.31
CA ILE A 382 7.62 23.48 -18.44
C ILE A 382 8.34 24.80 -18.70
N CYS A 383 8.15 25.36 -19.89
CA CYS A 383 8.63 26.68 -20.25
C CYS A 383 7.65 27.37 -21.22
N PHE A 384 7.80 28.67 -21.39
CA PHE A 384 6.84 29.50 -22.12
C PHE A 384 7.49 30.21 -23.31
N SER A 385 6.67 30.58 -24.29
CA SER A 385 6.99 31.62 -25.26
C SER A 385 5.79 32.55 -25.44
N THR A 386 6.02 33.73 -26.02
CA THR A 386 4.95 34.66 -26.39
C THR A 386 5.33 35.46 -27.63
N THR A 387 4.33 35.92 -28.38
CA THR A 387 4.50 36.93 -29.43
C THR A 387 4.44 38.38 -28.91
N GLY A 388 4.10 38.58 -27.64
CA GLY A 388 3.99 39.88 -26.98
C GLY A 388 4.72 39.90 -25.64
N ALA A 389 4.01 40.25 -24.56
CA ALA A 389 4.55 40.30 -23.20
C ALA A 389 3.89 39.25 -22.30
N LEU A 390 4.69 38.44 -21.61
CA LEU A 390 4.22 37.59 -20.52
C LEU A 390 3.95 38.45 -19.26
N PRO A 391 2.96 38.08 -18.42
CA PRO A 391 2.72 38.78 -17.16
C PRO A 391 3.92 38.66 -16.20
N THR A 392 4.06 39.63 -15.30
CA THR A 392 5.09 39.64 -14.26
C THR A 392 4.94 38.43 -13.35
N GLY A 393 6.05 37.74 -13.06
CA GLY A 393 6.10 36.50 -12.28
C GLY A 393 6.57 35.29 -13.09
N ILE A 394 6.45 35.35 -14.43
CA ILE A 394 6.96 34.33 -15.35
C ILE A 394 7.79 34.97 -16.47
N ASN A 395 8.60 34.16 -17.16
CA ASN A 395 9.42 34.61 -18.28
C ASN A 395 9.65 33.46 -19.29
N ALA A 396 10.23 33.77 -20.46
CA ALA A 396 10.49 32.78 -21.51
C ALA A 396 11.87 32.07 -21.40
N THR A 397 12.71 32.48 -20.45
CA THR A 397 14.11 32.05 -20.29
C THR A 397 14.32 31.11 -19.11
N SER A 398 13.28 30.82 -18.33
CA SER A 398 13.33 29.98 -17.14
C SER A 398 12.42 28.76 -17.29
N VAL A 399 12.82 27.67 -16.62
CA VAL A 399 11.97 26.49 -16.43
C VAL A 399 11.11 26.72 -15.19
N PHE A 400 9.85 26.34 -15.28
CA PHE A 400 8.86 26.38 -14.21
C PHE A 400 8.30 24.98 -13.98
N TYR A 401 7.70 24.75 -12.81
CA TYR A 401 7.19 23.43 -12.41
C TYR A 401 5.70 23.49 -12.12
N VAL A 402 4.94 22.53 -12.64
CA VAL A 402 3.50 22.39 -12.37
C VAL A 402 3.28 22.02 -10.90
N THR A 403 2.31 22.64 -10.25
CA THR A 403 1.92 22.30 -8.86
C THR A 403 0.57 21.57 -8.84
N ALA A 404 0.28 20.81 -7.76
CA ALA A 404 -1.04 20.19 -7.58
C ALA A 404 -2.18 21.22 -7.37
N THR A 405 -1.86 22.48 -7.06
CA THR A 405 -2.88 23.51 -6.81
C THR A 405 -3.62 23.86 -8.10
N SER A 406 -4.94 23.68 -8.10
CA SER A 406 -5.83 23.89 -9.26
C SER A 406 -5.48 23.04 -10.49
N LEU A 407 -4.77 21.93 -10.30
CA LEU A 407 -4.43 21.00 -11.37
C LEU A 407 -5.66 20.19 -11.79
N THR A 408 -6.09 20.38 -13.03
CA THR A 408 -7.16 19.61 -13.69
C THR A 408 -6.67 19.13 -15.05
N SER A 409 -7.56 18.68 -15.95
CA SER A 409 -7.19 18.40 -17.34
C SER A 409 -6.97 19.66 -18.19
N SER A 410 -7.41 20.83 -17.70
CA SER A 410 -7.43 22.08 -18.46
C SER A 410 -6.83 23.28 -17.73
N THR A 411 -6.58 23.16 -16.42
CA THR A 411 -6.04 24.24 -15.60
C THR A 411 -4.91 23.75 -14.73
N PHE A 412 -3.96 24.63 -14.42
CA PHE A 412 -2.88 24.36 -13.48
C PHE A 412 -2.28 25.66 -12.94
N THR A 413 -1.43 25.54 -11.94
CA THR A 413 -0.58 26.63 -11.44
C THR A 413 0.88 26.19 -11.45
N VAL A 414 1.80 27.15 -11.32
CA VAL A 414 3.24 26.90 -11.50
C VAL A 414 4.07 27.47 -10.34
N ALA A 415 5.26 26.90 -10.15
CA ALA A 415 6.28 27.32 -9.19
C ALA A 415 7.64 27.51 -9.89
N SER A 416 8.55 28.27 -9.29
CA SER A 416 9.93 28.45 -9.78
C SER A 416 10.87 27.30 -9.42
N SER A 417 10.46 26.44 -8.48
CA SER A 417 11.18 25.23 -8.09
C SER A 417 10.22 24.04 -8.02
N LYS A 418 10.73 22.83 -8.21
CA LYS A 418 9.93 21.61 -8.13
C LYS A 418 9.30 21.49 -6.73
N TYR A 419 7.98 21.29 -6.67
CA TYR A 419 7.18 21.29 -5.42
C TYR A 419 7.26 22.58 -4.60
N GLY A 420 7.63 23.70 -5.23
CA GLY A 420 7.73 25.01 -4.59
C GLY A 420 6.39 25.71 -4.41
N ALA A 421 6.45 26.94 -3.90
CA ALA A 421 5.29 27.80 -3.72
C ALA A 421 4.70 28.26 -5.06
N VAL A 422 3.37 28.37 -5.11
CA VAL A 422 2.64 28.81 -6.30
C VAL A 422 2.96 30.28 -6.62
N ILE A 423 3.23 30.55 -7.90
CA ILE A 423 3.54 31.88 -8.40
C ILE A 423 2.29 32.74 -8.50
N THR A 424 2.43 34.00 -8.07
CA THR A 424 1.48 35.09 -8.34
C THR A 424 1.87 35.77 -9.65
N THR A 425 0.87 36.06 -10.49
CA THR A 425 1.04 36.81 -11.73
C THR A 425 0.49 38.23 -11.58
N SER A 426 1.23 39.23 -12.08
CA SER A 426 0.87 40.65 -11.98
C SER A 426 1.23 41.42 -13.26
N GLY A 427 1.01 42.74 -13.27
CA GLY A 427 1.31 43.59 -14.41
C GLY A 427 0.33 43.42 -15.57
N SER A 428 0.82 43.52 -16.80
CA SER A 428 0.05 43.37 -18.05
C SER A 428 0.55 42.18 -18.86
N GLN A 429 -0.29 41.64 -19.74
CA GLN A 429 0.08 40.62 -20.72
C GLN A 429 -0.46 40.95 -22.11
N SER A 430 0.19 40.45 -23.16
CA SER A 430 -0.22 40.64 -24.55
C SER A 430 0.33 39.53 -25.47
N GLY A 431 -0.27 39.39 -26.65
CA GLY A 431 0.13 38.39 -27.64
C GLY A 431 -0.42 36.99 -27.35
N THR A 432 0.06 36.02 -28.12
CA THR A 432 -0.30 34.60 -27.97
C THR A 432 0.77 33.93 -27.12
N HIS A 433 0.37 33.30 -26.01
CA HIS A 433 1.28 32.54 -25.15
C HIS A 433 1.25 31.05 -25.50
N THR A 434 2.42 30.45 -25.64
CA THR A 434 2.57 29.03 -25.98
C THR A 434 3.32 28.32 -24.87
N LEU A 435 2.81 27.15 -24.49
CA LEU A 435 3.31 26.28 -23.45
C LEU A 435 4.12 25.14 -24.08
N TYR A 436 5.27 24.85 -23.49
CA TYR A 436 6.16 23.76 -23.90
C TYR A 436 6.55 22.91 -22.69
N ASN A 437 6.79 21.63 -22.93
CA ASN A 437 7.58 20.86 -21.96
C ASN A 437 9.02 21.36 -22.00
N ALA A 438 9.62 21.55 -20.82
CA ALA A 438 11.07 21.57 -20.74
C ALA A 438 11.62 20.16 -21.04
N ILE A 439 12.90 20.09 -21.35
CA ILE A 439 13.64 18.82 -21.43
C ILE A 439 14.24 18.61 -20.03
N PRO A 440 13.68 17.70 -19.22
CA PRO A 440 14.11 17.57 -17.83
C PRO A 440 15.50 16.95 -17.73
N ALA A 441 16.21 17.30 -16.65
CA ALA A 441 17.42 16.64 -16.21
C ALA A 441 17.21 15.13 -16.19
N GLY A 442 18.23 14.39 -16.63
CA GLY A 442 18.18 12.95 -16.71
C GLY A 442 17.47 12.38 -17.93
N THR A 443 17.04 13.23 -18.86
CA THR A 443 16.64 12.79 -20.21
C THR A 443 17.84 12.18 -20.92
N GLN A 444 17.66 11.00 -21.55
CA GLN A 444 18.73 10.32 -22.28
C GLN A 444 18.94 10.98 -23.65
N ILE A 445 20.20 11.29 -23.96
CA ILE A 445 20.64 11.92 -25.20
C ILE A 445 21.53 10.94 -25.94
N TRP A 446 21.13 10.52 -27.13
CA TRP A 446 21.83 9.53 -27.94
C TRP A 446 22.54 10.19 -29.10
N ALA A 447 23.78 9.78 -29.38
CA ALA A 447 24.42 10.05 -30.66
C ALA A 447 24.00 8.99 -31.69
N PHE A 448 23.85 9.40 -32.95
CA PHE A 448 23.48 8.55 -34.10
C PHE A 448 22.04 7.99 -34.06
N GLN A 449 21.37 8.04 -35.22
CA GLN A 449 20.00 7.54 -35.38
C GLN A 449 20.03 6.07 -35.79
N THR A 450 19.59 5.17 -34.91
CA THR A 450 19.16 3.84 -35.36
C THR A 450 17.66 3.72 -35.18
N ASN A 451 16.94 3.59 -36.30
CA ASN A 451 15.49 3.34 -36.30
C ASN A 451 15.15 1.86 -36.05
N ALA A 452 16.15 1.04 -35.68
CA ALA A 452 15.98 -0.38 -35.43
C ALA A 452 15.18 -0.61 -34.14
N VAL A 453 14.22 -1.51 -34.22
CA VAL A 453 13.50 -1.99 -33.03
C VAL A 453 14.42 -2.90 -32.23
N PRO A 454 14.55 -2.71 -30.91
CA PRO A 454 15.34 -3.59 -30.06
C PRO A 454 14.90 -5.05 -30.15
N SER A 455 15.85 -5.97 -30.12
CA SER A 455 15.67 -7.42 -30.19
C SER A 455 16.09 -8.12 -28.90
N TYR A 456 16.97 -7.49 -28.14
CA TYR A 456 17.56 -8.06 -26.95
C TYR A 456 17.19 -7.26 -25.71
N TYR A 457 17.23 -7.93 -24.57
CA TYR A 457 17.15 -7.23 -23.30
C TYR A 457 18.04 -7.88 -22.26
N THR A 458 18.39 -7.08 -21.26
CA THR A 458 18.96 -7.58 -20.02
C THR A 458 18.24 -6.92 -18.85
N VAL A 459 18.49 -7.40 -17.64
CA VAL A 459 17.94 -6.81 -16.42
C VAL A 459 19.04 -6.64 -15.39
N PHE A 460 19.08 -5.48 -14.76
CA PHE A 460 19.97 -5.19 -13.63
C PHE A 460 19.45 -3.93 -12.94
N LYS A 461 19.76 -3.78 -11.65
CA LYS A 461 19.55 -2.51 -10.95
C LYS A 461 20.59 -1.51 -11.39
N ALA A 462 20.15 -0.30 -11.73
CA ALA A 462 21.04 0.81 -11.99
C ALA A 462 20.51 2.09 -11.36
N THR A 463 21.44 2.96 -11.02
CA THR A 463 21.14 4.32 -10.59
C THR A 463 21.14 5.21 -11.83
N VAL A 464 20.00 5.82 -12.13
CA VAL A 464 19.90 6.85 -13.16
C VAL A 464 19.20 8.03 -12.53
N ASN A 465 19.83 9.20 -12.63
CA ASN A 465 19.35 10.44 -12.01
C ASN A 465 19.23 10.36 -10.48
N GLY A 466 20.16 9.63 -9.84
CA GLY A 466 20.21 9.48 -8.39
C GLY A 466 19.26 8.43 -7.79
N GLU A 467 18.36 7.85 -8.60
CA GLU A 467 17.42 6.83 -8.14
C GLU A 467 17.85 5.43 -8.61
N ALA A 468 18.06 4.53 -7.65
CA ALA A 468 18.35 3.13 -7.94
C ALA A 468 17.04 2.37 -8.22
N LYS A 469 16.88 1.91 -9.47
CA LYS A 469 15.67 1.20 -9.91
C LYS A 469 16.01 -0.13 -10.56
N ASN A 470 15.11 -1.09 -10.36
CA ASN A 470 15.12 -2.38 -11.05
C ASN A 470 14.62 -2.13 -12.47
N ARG A 471 15.43 -2.48 -13.48
CA ARG A 471 15.14 -2.09 -14.86
C ARG A 471 15.39 -3.22 -15.83
N LEU A 472 14.61 -3.18 -16.90
CA LEU A 472 14.89 -3.90 -18.13
C LEU A 472 15.51 -2.92 -19.11
N TYR A 473 16.65 -3.31 -19.68
CA TYR A 473 17.40 -2.51 -20.63
C TYR A 473 17.32 -3.12 -22.03
N PHE A 474 17.20 -2.26 -23.04
CA PHE A 474 17.26 -2.55 -24.49
C PHE A 474 18.63 -2.17 -25.09
N GLU A 475 19.11 -2.99 -26.01
CA GLU A 475 20.45 -2.85 -26.57
C GLU A 475 20.59 -1.59 -27.42
N ALA A 476 19.46 -1.01 -27.83
CA ALA A 476 19.33 0.22 -28.60
C ALA A 476 18.22 1.11 -28.01
N PRO A 477 18.20 2.42 -28.31
CA PRO A 477 17.10 3.28 -27.91
C PRO A 477 15.79 2.86 -28.59
N ILE A 478 14.68 2.99 -27.87
CA ILE A 478 13.34 2.75 -28.41
C ILE A 478 13.09 3.75 -29.56
N PRO A 479 12.75 3.30 -30.78
CA PRO A 479 12.53 4.19 -31.91
C PRO A 479 11.18 4.93 -31.82
N ALA A 480 11.06 6.05 -32.54
CA ALA A 480 9.86 6.88 -32.55
C ALA A 480 8.56 6.12 -32.92
N VAL A 481 8.66 5.13 -33.80
CA VAL A 481 7.50 4.30 -34.22
C VAL A 481 6.88 3.49 -33.08
N MET A 482 7.60 3.33 -31.97
CA MET A 482 7.17 2.61 -30.77
C MET A 482 6.77 3.54 -29.61
N GLN A 483 6.83 4.85 -29.81
CA GLN A 483 6.42 5.84 -28.83
C GLN A 483 4.98 5.56 -28.34
N GLY A 484 4.80 5.49 -27.01
CA GLY A 484 3.49 5.29 -26.38
C GLY A 484 2.89 3.89 -26.59
N ARG A 485 3.55 2.99 -27.33
CA ARG A 485 3.12 1.60 -27.46
C ARG A 485 3.43 0.80 -26.19
N MET A 486 2.77 -0.35 -26.07
CA MET A 486 2.95 -1.24 -24.91
C MET A 486 4.09 -2.23 -25.15
N LEU A 487 4.92 -2.40 -24.13
CA LEU A 487 5.68 -3.60 -23.86
C LEU A 487 4.87 -4.44 -22.87
N TYR A 488 4.82 -5.75 -23.09
CA TYR A 488 4.25 -6.70 -22.15
C TYR A 488 5.38 -7.49 -21.50
N ILE A 489 5.33 -7.60 -20.17
CA ILE A 489 6.32 -8.33 -19.38
C ILE A 489 5.58 -9.40 -18.57
N ASP A 490 6.15 -10.60 -18.57
CA ASP A 490 5.74 -11.70 -17.71
C ASP A 490 6.79 -11.84 -16.60
N TYR A 491 6.35 -11.86 -15.33
CA TYR A 491 7.27 -11.87 -14.19
C TYR A 491 6.68 -12.55 -12.96
N TYR A 492 7.54 -12.88 -11.99
CA TYR A 492 7.12 -13.33 -10.66
C TYR A 492 7.00 -12.15 -9.69
N LYS A 493 5.85 -12.02 -9.04
CA LYS A 493 5.63 -11.06 -7.96
C LYS A 493 6.47 -11.42 -6.72
N LYS A 494 6.96 -10.41 -6.00
CA LYS A 494 7.68 -10.58 -4.73
C LYS A 494 6.76 -11.15 -3.66
N LEU A 495 7.32 -11.99 -2.80
CA LEU A 495 6.62 -12.51 -1.63
C LEU A 495 6.54 -11.41 -0.57
N ASN A 496 5.34 -11.04 -0.16
CA ASN A 496 5.12 -10.10 0.94
C ASN A 496 4.83 -10.87 2.23
N ASP A 497 5.47 -10.47 3.33
CA ASP A 497 5.20 -11.01 4.65
C ASP A 497 3.74 -10.74 5.08
N VAL A 498 3.14 -11.72 5.77
CA VAL A 498 1.86 -11.52 6.48
C VAL A 498 2.12 -10.73 7.76
N ARG A 499 1.20 -9.83 8.09
CA ARG A 499 1.27 -8.87 9.20
C ARG A 499 0.06 -8.95 10.12
N THR A 500 -1.05 -9.51 9.67
CA THR A 500 -2.28 -9.61 10.45
C THR A 500 -2.86 -11.01 10.40
N MET A 501 -3.64 -11.37 11.42
CA MET A 501 -4.39 -12.64 11.47
C MET A 501 -5.38 -12.76 10.30
N SER A 502 -5.88 -11.62 9.82
CA SER A 502 -6.84 -11.54 8.71
C SER A 502 -6.20 -11.61 7.32
N ASP A 503 -4.88 -11.61 7.22
CA ASP A 503 -4.20 -11.72 5.93
C ASP A 503 -4.47 -13.09 5.30
N THR A 504 -4.56 -13.12 3.97
CA THR A 504 -4.75 -14.34 3.20
C THR A 504 -3.43 -14.87 2.67
N LEU A 505 -3.35 -16.19 2.61
CA LEU A 505 -2.28 -17.00 2.07
C LEU A 505 -2.79 -17.58 0.76
N ASP A 506 -2.40 -16.93 -0.33
CA ASP A 506 -2.75 -17.33 -1.69
C ASP A 506 -1.91 -18.53 -2.16
N GLU A 507 -0.96 -19.00 -1.34
CA GLU A 507 -0.11 -20.14 -1.66
C GLU A 507 -0.94 -21.43 -1.78
N PRO A 508 -0.85 -22.17 -2.90
CA PRO A 508 -1.56 -23.44 -3.08
C PRO A 508 -1.20 -24.51 -2.05
N TRP A 509 -0.07 -24.37 -1.38
CA TRP A 509 0.47 -25.30 -0.38
C TRP A 509 0.51 -24.73 1.03
N LYS A 510 -0.32 -23.73 1.32
CA LYS A 510 -0.40 -23.11 2.65
C LYS A 510 -0.52 -24.12 3.81
N ASP A 511 -1.15 -25.28 3.56
CA ASP A 511 -1.33 -26.34 4.55
C ASP A 511 0.01 -26.94 5.01
N ALA A 512 1.04 -26.94 4.17
CA ALA A 512 2.37 -27.41 4.54
C ALA A 512 2.98 -26.54 5.68
N TYR A 513 2.58 -25.27 5.79
CA TYR A 513 3.07 -24.39 6.85
C TYR A 513 2.62 -24.82 8.24
N LEU A 514 1.53 -25.59 8.35
CA LEU A 514 1.08 -26.15 9.62
C LEU A 514 2.17 -26.98 10.30
N ASP A 515 2.89 -27.81 9.55
CA ASP A 515 3.96 -28.64 10.10
C ASP A 515 5.18 -27.80 10.52
N TYR A 516 5.48 -26.74 9.76
CA TYR A 516 6.51 -25.78 10.18
C TYR A 516 6.15 -25.04 11.48
N ILE A 517 4.89 -24.62 11.64
CA ILE A 517 4.44 -23.94 12.86
C ILE A 517 4.59 -24.88 14.06
N LYS A 518 4.24 -26.17 13.93
CA LYS A 518 4.46 -27.17 14.99
C LYS A 518 5.92 -27.30 15.38
N TYR A 519 6.80 -27.40 14.38
CA TYR A 519 8.25 -27.41 14.59
C TYR A 519 8.73 -26.13 15.31
N ALA A 520 8.28 -24.95 14.89
CA ALA A 520 8.67 -23.68 15.50
C ALA A 520 8.23 -23.61 16.98
N VAL A 521 7.02 -24.05 17.30
CA VAL A 521 6.52 -24.11 18.69
C VAL A 521 7.37 -25.05 19.54
N LYS A 522 7.74 -26.23 19.01
CA LYS A 522 8.63 -27.18 19.70
C LYS A 522 10.00 -26.56 19.95
N ARG A 523 10.62 -26.00 18.92
CA ARG A 523 11.94 -25.34 19.01
C ARG A 523 11.93 -24.19 20.01
N ARG A 524 10.83 -23.43 20.11
CA ARG A 524 10.70 -22.35 21.10
C ARG A 524 10.72 -22.85 22.55
N ARG A 525 10.32 -24.11 22.78
CA ARG A 525 10.35 -24.78 24.10
C ARG A 525 11.70 -25.45 24.38
N ASP A 526 12.36 -25.94 23.34
CA ASP A 526 13.63 -26.64 23.41
C ASP A 526 14.51 -26.31 22.19
N ASP A 527 15.55 -25.51 22.43
CA ASP A 527 16.48 -25.04 21.40
C ASP A 527 17.38 -26.17 20.83
N SER A 528 17.40 -27.36 21.43
CA SER A 528 18.15 -28.52 20.92
C SER A 528 17.48 -29.21 19.73
N ILE A 529 16.21 -28.88 19.48
CA ILE A 529 15.43 -29.40 18.35
C ILE A 529 15.93 -28.78 17.05
N GLY A 530 16.53 -29.61 16.20
CA GLY A 530 17.05 -29.24 14.89
C GLY A 530 16.28 -29.88 13.72
N THR A 531 16.96 -30.04 12.60
CA THR A 531 16.38 -30.54 11.33
C THR A 531 15.92 -32.00 11.37
N ASP A 532 16.22 -32.74 12.44
CA ASP A 532 15.82 -34.13 12.59
C ASP A 532 14.40 -34.34 13.09
N ASP A 533 13.71 -33.28 13.54
CA ASP A 533 12.31 -33.35 13.98
C ASP A 533 11.37 -33.82 12.86
N GLU A 534 10.40 -34.65 13.24
CA GLU A 534 9.42 -35.23 12.33
C GLU A 534 8.53 -34.18 11.64
N ASP A 535 8.14 -33.09 12.33
CA ASP A 535 7.31 -32.05 11.70
C ASP A 535 8.14 -31.22 10.71
N PHE A 536 9.41 -30.95 11.02
CA PHE A 536 10.31 -30.31 10.06
C PHE A 536 10.53 -31.19 8.81
N LYS A 537 10.74 -32.50 8.99
CA LYS A 537 10.85 -33.46 7.88
C LYS A 537 9.58 -33.52 7.03
N ARG A 538 8.39 -33.50 7.65
CA ARG A 538 7.11 -33.45 6.94
C ARG A 538 6.94 -32.16 6.14
N PHE A 539 7.27 -31.02 6.72
CA PHE A 539 7.28 -29.74 6.01
C PHE A 539 8.20 -29.80 4.77
N MET A 540 9.45 -30.25 4.95
CA MET A 540 10.40 -30.35 3.84
C MET A 540 9.97 -31.38 2.78
N GLY A 541 9.35 -32.48 3.19
CA GLY A 541 8.77 -33.48 2.27
C GLY A 541 7.59 -32.94 1.46
N ALA A 542 6.67 -32.21 2.10
CA ALA A 542 5.56 -31.54 1.42
C ALA A 542 6.08 -30.52 0.39
N VAL A 543 7.10 -29.74 0.77
CA VAL A 543 7.81 -28.80 -0.12
C VAL A 543 8.46 -29.53 -1.30
N GLY A 544 9.13 -30.67 -1.08
CA GLY A 544 9.67 -31.50 -2.14
C GLY A 544 8.60 -32.00 -3.14
N ASN A 545 7.44 -32.41 -2.65
CA ASN A 545 6.32 -32.86 -3.50
C ASN A 545 5.75 -31.73 -4.37
N ILE A 546 5.69 -30.51 -3.85
CA ILE A 546 5.23 -29.32 -4.60
C ILE A 546 6.13 -29.07 -5.81
N ILE A 547 7.45 -29.25 -5.65
CA ILE A 547 8.42 -29.11 -6.73
C ILE A 547 8.31 -30.28 -7.72
N GLY A 548 8.10 -31.50 -7.23
CA GLY A 548 8.01 -32.70 -8.07
C GLY A 548 6.76 -32.75 -8.96
N ASN A 549 5.70 -32.02 -8.60
CA ASN A 549 4.41 -32.01 -9.30
C ASN A 549 4.28 -30.83 -10.28
N VAL A 550 5.36 -30.48 -10.99
CA VAL A 550 5.30 -29.41 -12.00
C VAL A 550 4.23 -29.78 -13.02
N TYR A 551 3.39 -28.80 -13.33
CA TYR A 551 2.31 -28.71 -14.31
C TYR A 551 2.73 -29.09 -15.76
N THR A 552 3.34 -30.26 -15.97
CA THR A 552 3.76 -30.82 -17.27
C THR A 552 3.40 -32.30 -17.46
N GLY A 553 2.64 -32.91 -16.56
CA GLY A 553 2.02 -34.22 -16.82
C GLY A 553 2.97 -35.43 -16.82
N GLN A 554 4.01 -35.45 -16.00
CA GLN A 554 4.77 -36.67 -15.73
C GLN A 554 4.97 -36.85 -14.22
N GLY A 555 4.35 -37.89 -13.66
CA GLY A 555 4.68 -38.36 -12.32
C GLY A 555 6.07 -39.00 -12.33
N VAL A 556 6.96 -38.52 -11.48
CA VAL A 556 8.23 -39.20 -11.21
C VAL A 556 8.01 -40.10 -10.00
N ILE A 557 8.03 -41.41 -10.24
CA ILE A 557 8.15 -42.41 -9.19
C ILE A 557 9.46 -42.13 -8.46
N ALA A 558 9.40 -41.80 -7.18
CA ALA A 558 10.57 -41.73 -6.33
C ALA A 558 11.16 -43.15 -6.22
N ILE A 559 12.32 -43.38 -6.84
CA ILE A 559 13.16 -44.52 -6.48
C ILE A 559 13.90 -44.09 -5.22
N THR A 560 13.42 -44.57 -4.08
CA THR A 560 14.18 -44.58 -2.83
C THR A 560 15.45 -45.41 -3.02
N GLY A 561 16.60 -44.76 -2.80
CA GLY A 561 17.88 -45.43 -2.55
C GLY A 561 18.07 -45.66 -1.06
#